data_AF-A0A2V2UIZ2-F1
#
_entry.id   AF-A0A2V2UIZ2-F1
#
_cell.length_a   1.000
_cell.length_b   1.000
_cell.length_c   1.000
_cell.angle_alpha   90.00
_cell.angle_beta   90.00
_cell.angle_gamma   90.00
#
_symmetry.space_group_name_H-M   'P 1'
#
loop_
_entity.id
_entity.type
_entity.pdbx_description
1 polymer ?
#
loop_
_entity_poly.entity_id
_entity_poly.type
_entity_poly.pdbx_seq_one_letter_code
_entity_poly.pdbx_strand_id
1 'polypeptide(L)' 'MIDLDKLKYKVNYNHSLYNFKTKQYESKEATYISYKEARANQWKCEKCQVMFATLKELKFHKIEEHSY' A
#
# COMPACT_ATOMS: atom_id res chain seq x y z
N MET A 1 -15.83 18.90 -2.32
CA MET A 1 -14.45 18.44 -2.06
C MET A 1 -14.56 17.31 -1.04
N ILE A 2 -14.22 16.08 -1.42
CA ILE A 2 -14.35 14.93 -0.51
C ILE A 2 -13.23 15.04 0.54
N ASP A 3 -13.64 15.22 1.79
CA ASP A 3 -12.75 15.30 2.94
C ASP A 3 -12.20 13.91 3.26
N LEU A 4 -11.01 13.61 2.72
CA LEU A 4 -10.32 12.33 2.86
C LEU A 4 -9.80 12.05 4.29
N ASP A 5 -9.90 13.03 5.19
CA ASP A 5 -9.45 12.96 6.59
C ASP A 5 -10.49 12.29 7.51
N LYS A 6 -11.79 12.47 7.22
CA LYS A 6 -12.90 11.89 8.01
C LYS A 6 -13.23 10.43 7.70
N LEU A 7 -12.69 9.86 6.63
CA LEU A 7 -12.92 8.45 6.30
C LEU A 7 -11.99 7.54 7.14
N LYS A 8 -12.55 6.95 8.21
CA LYS A 8 -11.93 5.87 8.99
C LYS A 8 -11.84 4.56 8.18
N TYR A 9 -11.16 4.54 7.03
CA TYR A 9 -10.81 3.27 6.40
C TYR A 9 -9.47 2.77 6.96
N LYS A 10 -9.39 1.46 7.26
CA LYS A 10 -8.11 0.77 7.39
C LYS A 10 -7.46 0.80 6.00
N VAL A 11 -6.61 1.80 5.74
CA VAL A 11 -5.62 1.66 4.67
C VAL A 11 -4.80 0.46 5.09
N ASN A 12 -4.97 -0.68 4.43
CA ASN A 12 -3.98 -1.72 4.51
C ASN A 12 -2.71 -1.19 3.87
N TYR A 13 -1.94 -0.52 4.72
CA TYR A 13 -0.64 0.00 4.42
C TYR A 13 0.27 -1.21 4.49
N ASN A 14 0.62 -1.77 3.33
CA ASN A 14 1.61 -2.83 3.21
C ASN A 14 3.00 -2.23 3.46
N HIS A 15 3.22 -1.77 4.69
CA HIS A 15 4.48 -1.23 5.16
C HIS A 15 5.51 -2.36 5.08
N SER A 16 6.54 -2.17 4.27
CA SER A 16 7.65 -3.12 4.19
C SER A 16 8.65 -2.81 5.29
N LEU A 17 8.91 -3.77 6.19
CA LEU A 17 9.86 -3.65 7.28
C LEU A 17 11.24 -4.10 6.83
N TYR A 18 12.29 -3.38 7.19
CA TYR A 18 13.65 -3.82 6.88
C TYR A 18 14.05 -4.97 7.82
N ASN A 19 14.39 -6.13 7.26
CA ASN A 19 14.91 -7.27 7.98
C ASN A 19 16.44 -7.29 7.94
N PHE A 20 17.05 -7.14 9.11
CA PHE A 20 18.50 -7.11 9.28
C PHE A 20 19.20 -8.45 9.01
N LYS A 21 18.49 -9.59 9.13
CA LYS A 21 19.06 -10.92 8.85
C LYS A 21 19.18 -11.17 7.35
N THR A 22 18.12 -10.87 6.61
CA THR A 22 18.07 -11.08 5.14
C THR A 22 18.60 -9.89 4.36
N LYS A 23 18.78 -8.74 5.02
CA LYS A 23 19.14 -7.43 4.44
C LYS A 23 18.14 -6.98 3.36
N GLN A 24 16.87 -7.35 3.52
CA GLN A 24 15.79 -7.08 2.56
C GLN A 24 14.61 -6.40 3.28
N TYR A 25 13.74 -5.76 2.51
CA TYR A 25 12.48 -5.19 2.97
C TYR A 25 11.36 -6.22 2.81
N GLU A 26 10.70 -6.59 3.90
CA GLU A 26 9.65 -7.60 3.89
C GLU A 26 8.29 -6.96 4.16
N SER A 27 7.34 -7.23 3.28
CA SER A 27 5.92 -6.94 3.47
C SER A 27 5.19 -8.26 3.75
N LYS A 28 3.88 -8.18 4.07
CA LYS A 28 3.07 -9.39 4.28
C LYS A 28 3.02 -10.32 3.07
N GLU A 29 3.21 -9.79 1.86
CA GLU A 29 3.01 -10.54 0.62
C GLU A 29 4.30 -10.77 -0.17
N ALA A 30 5.33 -9.94 0.03
CA ALA A 30 6.54 -9.96 -0.80
C ALA A 30 7.76 -9.39 -0.08
N THR A 31 8.94 -9.80 -0.54
CA THR A 31 10.24 -9.27 -0.12
C THR A 31 10.87 -8.44 -1.24
N TYR A 32 11.54 -7.35 -0.89
CA TYR A 32 12.15 -6.39 -1.80
C TYR A 32 13.60 -6.16 -1.40
N ILE A 33 14.48 -6.06 -2.40
CA ILE A 33 15.92 -5.86 -2.14
C ILE A 33 16.18 -4.39 -1.80
N SER A 34 15.46 -3.47 -2.42
CA SER A 34 15.61 -2.02 -2.21
C SER A 34 14.40 -1.37 -1.58
N TYR A 35 14.66 -0.34 -0.75
CA TYR A 35 13.63 0.53 -0.20
C TYR A 35 12.76 1.14 -1.30
N LYS A 36 13.35 1.50 -2.44
CA LYS A 36 12.64 2.09 -3.58
C LYS A 36 11.59 1.14 -4.14
N GLU A 37 11.92 -0.15 -4.27
CA GLU A 37 11.00 -1.18 -4.73
C GLU A 37 9.90 -1.43 -3.70
N ALA A 38 10.28 -1.58 -2.43
CA ALA A 38 9.32 -1.70 -1.32
C ALA A 38 8.32 -0.53 -1.30
N ARG A 39 8.82 0.70 -1.43
CA ARG A 39 8.01 1.92 -1.44
C ARG A 39 7.11 2.02 -2.68
N ALA A 40 7.55 1.53 -3.83
CA ALA A 40 6.75 1.48 -5.04
C ALA A 40 5.59 0.47 -4.92
N ASN A 41 5.83 -0.65 -4.23
CA ASN A 41 4.84 -1.71 -4.07
C ASN A 41 3.96 -1.54 -2.81
N GLN A 42 4.23 -0.56 -1.96
CA GLN A 42 3.46 -0.33 -0.73
C GLN A 42 1.99 0.07 -1.00
N TRP A 43 1.70 0.62 -2.19
CA TRP A 43 0.37 1.10 -2.58
C TRP A 43 -0.36 0.08 -3.46
N LYS A 44 -0.55 -1.13 -2.94
CA LYS A 44 -1.27 -2.21 -3.62
C LYS A 44 -2.66 -2.39 -2.99
N CYS A 45 -3.68 -2.58 -3.81
CA CYS A 45 -5.01 -2.96 -3.33
C CYS A 45 -5.05 -4.45 -2.97
N GLU A 46 -5.56 -4.83 -1.81
CA GLU A 46 -5.63 -6.24 -1.41
C GLU A 46 -6.69 -7.04 -2.16
N LYS A 47 -7.81 -6.39 -2.52
CA LYS A 47 -8.94 -7.05 -3.19
C LYS A 47 -8.63 -7.34 -4.65
N CYS A 48 -8.11 -6.34 -5.38
CA CYS A 48 -7.86 -6.44 -6.82
C CYS A 48 -6.38 -6.56 -7.19
N GLN A 49 -5.46 -6.46 -6.22
CA GLN A 49 -4.01 -6.52 -6.45
C GLN A 49 -3.44 -5.44 -7.39
N VAL A 50 -4.24 -4.43 -7.73
CA VAL A 50 -3.81 -3.27 -8.54
C VAL A 50 -2.79 -2.45 -7.75
N MET A 51 -1.70 -2.08 -8.41
CA MET A 51 -0.66 -1.21 -7.87
C MET A 51 -0.91 0.24 -8.28
N PHE A 52 -0.63 1.15 -7.35
CA PHE A 52 -0.77 2.59 -7.56
C PHE A 52 0.56 3.30 -7.30
N ALA A 53 0.76 4.45 -7.94
CA ALA A 53 1.97 5.24 -7.71
C ALA A 53 1.91 5.97 -6.36
N THR A 54 0.71 6.33 -5.91
CA THR A 54 0.50 7.11 -4.68
C THR A 54 -0.58 6.54 -3.77
N LEU A 55 -0.48 6.87 -2.48
CA LEU A 55 -1.53 6.59 -1.49
C LEU A 55 -2.88 7.20 -1.88
N LYS A 56 -2.87 8.39 -2.48
CA LYS A 56 -4.09 9.10 -2.88
C LYS A 56 -4.87 8.29 -3.91
N GLU A 57 -4.18 7.74 -4.91
CA GLU A 57 -4.80 6.90 -5.93
C GLU A 57 -5.31 5.59 -5.36
N LEU A 58 -4.55 4.93 -4.47
CA LEU A 58 -5.03 3.72 -3.79
C LEU A 58 -6.30 4.02 -2.95
N LYS A 59 -6.32 5.14 -2.24
CA LYS A 59 -7.50 5.57 -1.46
C LYS A 59 -8.70 5.81 -2.37
N PHE A 60 -8.50 6.53 -3.47
CA PHE A 60 -9.53 6.81 -4.44
C PHE A 60 -10.09 5.53 -5.06
N HIS A 61 -9.22 4.63 -5.50
CA HIS A 61 -9.59 3.30 -5.99
C HIS A 61 -10.41 2.51 -4.97
N LYS A 62 -10.00 2.48 -3.70
CA LYS A 62 -10.75 1.78 -2.64
C LYS A 62 -12.15 2.37 -2.40
N ILE A 63 -12.35 3.67 -2.64
CA ILE A 63 -13.65 4.33 -2.50
C ILE A 63 -14.51 4.03 -3.74
N GLU A 64 -13.98 4.23 -4.94
CA GLU A 64 -14.76 4.07 -6.17
C GLU A 64 -15.04 2.61 -6.51
N GLU A 65 -14.00 1.78 -6.58
CA GLU A 65 -14.09 0.39 -7.07
C GLU A 65 -14.53 -0.59 -5.99
N HIS A 66 -14.28 -0.26 -4.72
CA HIS A 66 -14.59 -1.15 -3.61
C HIS A 66 -15.68 -0.66 -2.67
N SER A 67 -16.23 0.54 -2.93
CA SER A 67 -17.38 1.16 -2.22
C SER A 67 -17.45 0.70 -0.77
N TYR A 68 -16.40 1.04 -0.01
CA TYR A 68 -16.32 0.75 1.43
C TYR A 68 -17.18 1.69 2.26
#